data_AF-A0A1I3BAC5-F1
#
_entry.id   AF-A0A1I3BAC5-F1
#
_cell.length_a   1.000
_cell.length_b   1.000
_cell.length_c   1.000
_cell.angle_alpha   90.00
_cell.angle_beta   90.00
_cell.angle_gamma   90.00
#
_symmetry.space_group_name_H-M   'P 1'
#
loop_
_entity.id
_entity.type
_entity.pdbx_description
1 polymer ?
#
loop_
_entity_poly.entity_id
_entity_poly.type
_entity_poly.pdbx_seq_one_letter_code
_entity_poly.pdbx_strand_id
1 'polypeptide(L)'
;MAGKGGGAWKVAYADFVTAMMAFFLVMWLVSQDQKVKESIAHYFQGPVGIQLLGDSARQKQSGGMFYSEVMGPVPGHTDIAAGRSIGTSPEPPEHNSDTMAVAEWLLENKGASNYWKQEAQRLYDQAKQAHPDRRDQTYFDKIVRPQLVAQMHRELSQPVLDKLTGIHRDLLLNSLSNVDWNAIADECLLQTHNQ
;
A
#
# COMPACT_ATOMS: atom_id res chain seq x y z
N MET A 1 -8.87 -28.65 56.05
CA MET A 1 -10.33 -28.48 55.81
C MET A 1 -10.52 -27.14 55.12
N ALA A 2 -10.78 -27.12 53.81
CA ALA A 2 -10.94 -25.87 53.04
C ALA A 2 -12.40 -25.39 53.09
N GLY A 3 -12.58 -24.09 53.32
CA GLY A 3 -13.86 -23.45 53.65
C GLY A 3 -14.93 -23.60 52.57
N LYS A 4 -15.99 -24.33 52.91
CA LYS A 4 -17.29 -24.33 52.22
C LYS A 4 -18.10 -23.10 52.66
N GLY A 5 -18.55 -22.28 51.70
CA GLY A 5 -19.79 -21.50 51.88
C GLY A 5 -19.84 -20.06 51.39
N GLY A 6 -18.71 -19.35 51.20
CA GLY A 6 -18.75 -17.89 51.02
C GLY A 6 -18.58 -17.33 49.60
N GLY A 7 -18.17 -18.15 48.63
CA GLY A 7 -17.73 -17.68 47.29
C GLY A 7 -18.68 -17.96 46.14
N ALA A 8 -19.57 -18.95 46.25
CA ALA A 8 -20.40 -19.42 45.14
C ALA A 8 -21.41 -18.35 44.65
N TRP A 9 -21.96 -17.54 45.56
CA TRP A 9 -22.90 -16.47 45.20
C TRP A 9 -22.23 -15.30 44.46
N LYS A 10 -20.93 -15.07 44.70
CA LYS A 10 -20.16 -14.01 44.02
C LYS A 10 -19.87 -14.37 42.58
N VAL A 11 -19.68 -15.67 42.29
CA VAL A 11 -19.49 -16.17 40.93
C VAL A 11 -20.78 -15.97 40.14
N ALA A 12 -21.93 -16.36 40.69
CA ALA A 12 -23.23 -16.12 40.05
C ALA A 12 -23.53 -14.62 39.83
N TYR A 13 -23.12 -13.74 40.76
CA TYR A 13 -23.24 -12.30 40.59
C TYR A 13 -22.32 -11.75 39.47
N ALA A 14 -21.08 -12.24 39.41
CA ALA A 14 -20.14 -11.87 38.34
C ALA A 14 -20.67 -12.31 36.98
N ASP A 15 -21.16 -13.54 36.86
CA ASP A 15 -21.73 -14.08 35.61
C ASP A 15 -22.94 -13.26 35.13
N PHE A 16 -23.79 -12.83 36.05
CA PHE A 16 -24.94 -11.98 35.75
C PHE A 16 -24.53 -10.60 35.22
N VAL A 17 -23.59 -9.93 35.89
CA VAL A 17 -23.09 -8.61 35.47
C VAL A 17 -22.31 -8.71 34.16
N THR A 18 -21.53 -9.77 33.96
CA THR A 18 -20.81 -10.02 32.70
C THR A 18 -21.77 -10.30 31.54
N ALA A 19 -22.84 -11.06 31.77
CA ALA A 19 -23.88 -11.26 30.76
C ALA A 19 -24.58 -9.94 30.38
N MET A 20 -24.84 -9.08 31.36
CA MET A 20 -25.41 -7.75 31.11
C MET A 20 -24.42 -6.82 30.38
N MET A 21 -23.14 -6.87 30.73
CA MET A 21 -22.09 -6.11 30.05
C MET A 21 -21.93 -6.55 28.60
N ALA A 22 -21.95 -7.87 28.34
CA ALA A 22 -21.89 -8.42 27.00
C ALA A 22 -23.11 -7.98 26.16
N PHE A 23 -24.31 -8.04 26.73
CA PHE A 23 -25.52 -7.56 26.07
C PHE A 23 -25.46 -6.06 25.76
N PHE A 24 -24.94 -5.26 26.70
CA PHE A 24 -24.72 -3.84 26.51
C PHE A 24 -23.76 -3.55 25.35
N LEU A 25 -22.62 -4.25 25.28
CA LEU A 25 -21.65 -4.07 24.19
C LEU A 25 -22.23 -4.45 22.82
N VAL A 26 -23.06 -5.49 22.75
CA VAL A 26 -23.74 -5.89 21.50
C VAL A 26 -24.74 -4.83 21.07
N MET A 27 -25.63 -4.38 21.96
CA MET A 27 -26.59 -3.33 21.63
C MET A 27 -25.90 -2.00 21.30
N TRP A 28 -24.84 -1.67 22.02
CA TRP A 28 -24.02 -0.49 21.77
C TRP A 28 -23.38 -0.54 20.38
N LEU A 29 -22.83 -1.69 19.98
CA LEU A 29 -22.25 -1.91 18.66
C LEU A 29 -23.32 -1.87 17.55
N VAL A 30 -24.49 -2.46 17.77
CA VAL A 30 -25.60 -2.42 16.81
C VAL A 30 -26.10 -0.99 16.61
N SER A 31 -26.14 -0.19 17.67
CA SER A 31 -26.55 1.22 17.64
C SER A 31 -25.47 2.19 17.11
N GLN A 32 -24.25 1.74 16.83
CA GLN A 32 -23.23 2.60 16.21
C GLN A 32 -23.60 2.95 14.77
N ASP A 33 -23.23 4.15 14.36
CA ASP A 33 -23.36 4.62 12.99
C ASP A 33 -22.57 3.75 12.01
N GLN A 34 -23.08 3.62 10.78
CA GLN A 34 -22.46 2.80 9.74
C GLN A 34 -21.02 3.24 9.43
N LYS A 35 -20.76 4.56 9.46
CA LYS A 35 -19.43 5.14 9.30
C LYS A 35 -18.44 4.66 10.36
N VAL A 36 -18.89 4.49 11.60
CA VAL A 36 -18.05 4.01 12.71
C VAL A 36 -17.75 2.51 12.55
N LYS A 37 -18.77 1.71 12.18
CA LYS A 37 -18.59 0.28 11.91
C LYS A 37 -17.61 0.02 10.76
N GLU A 38 -17.70 0.82 9.71
CA GLU A 38 -16.79 0.75 8.56
C GLU A 38 -15.36 1.14 8.95
N SER A 39 -15.18 2.18 9.76
CA SER A 39 -13.84 2.55 10.27
C SER A 39 -13.17 1.46 11.12
N ILE A 40 -13.96 0.73 11.93
CA ILE A 40 -13.47 -0.41 12.71
C ILE A 40 -13.15 -1.59 11.78
N ALA A 41 -13.97 -1.84 10.76
CA ALA A 41 -13.70 -2.90 9.77
C ALA A 41 -12.40 -2.64 9.00
N HIS A 42 -12.14 -1.39 8.62
CA HIS A 42 -10.88 -1.00 7.98
C HIS A 42 -9.68 -1.17 8.91
N TYR A 43 -9.83 -0.89 10.21
CA TYR A 43 -8.76 -1.11 11.20
C TYR A 43 -8.29 -2.57 11.28
N PHE A 44 -9.18 -3.55 11.08
CA PHE A 44 -8.82 -4.97 11.09
C PHE A 44 -8.38 -5.53 9.73
N GLN A 45 -8.64 -4.82 8.63
CA GLN A 45 -8.21 -5.20 7.28
C GLN A 45 -6.75 -4.79 6.98
N GLY A 46 -6.22 -3.79 7.69
CA GLY A 46 -4.83 -3.37 7.60
C GLY A 46 -4.34 -2.85 8.95
N PRO A 47 -3.68 -3.69 9.78
CA PRO A 47 -3.22 -3.26 11.11
C PRO A 47 -2.04 -2.28 11.08
N VAL A 48 -1.55 -1.91 9.88
CA VAL A 48 -0.47 -0.93 9.71
C VAL A 48 -1.03 0.49 9.72
N GLY A 49 -1.02 1.08 10.92
CA GLY A 49 -0.84 2.52 11.09
C GLY A 49 -2.04 3.41 10.76
N ILE A 50 -2.80 3.75 11.81
CA ILE A 50 -3.51 5.03 11.91
C ILE A 50 -2.45 6.15 11.90
N GLN A 51 -1.90 6.47 10.73
CA GLN A 51 -1.10 7.67 10.44
C GLN A 51 -1.24 8.08 8.97
N LEU A 52 -2.45 8.08 8.41
CA LEU A 52 -2.76 9.00 7.32
C LEU A 52 -4.26 9.32 7.35
N LEU A 53 -4.58 10.32 8.19
CA LEU A 53 -5.89 10.92 8.23
C LEU A 53 -6.14 11.61 6.88
N GLY A 54 -6.97 10.97 6.06
CA GLY A 54 -7.55 11.55 4.86
C GLY A 54 -7.08 10.85 3.59
N ASP A 55 -7.76 9.77 3.22
CA ASP A 55 -8.26 9.73 1.86
C ASP A 55 -9.56 8.96 1.74
N SER A 56 -10.47 9.58 1.02
CA SER A 56 -11.83 9.14 0.85
C SER A 56 -11.83 8.08 -0.23
N ALA A 57 -12.25 6.85 0.10
CA ALA A 57 -12.75 5.92 -0.90
C ALA A 57 -13.98 6.55 -1.58
N ARG A 58 -13.77 7.31 -2.67
CA ARG A 58 -14.83 7.86 -3.51
C ARG A 58 -14.74 7.25 -4.90
N GLN A 59 -15.42 6.10 -5.00
CA GLN A 59 -16.30 5.70 -6.09
C GLN A 59 -16.01 6.30 -7.47
N LYS A 60 -15.44 5.45 -8.33
CA LYS A 60 -15.32 5.64 -9.76
C LYS A 60 -16.70 5.60 -10.42
N GLN A 61 -17.37 6.75 -10.62
CA GLN A 61 -18.25 6.94 -11.77
C GLN A 61 -18.72 8.39 -11.97
N SER A 62 -18.41 8.89 -13.16
CA SER A 62 -19.31 9.64 -14.04
C SER A 62 -19.81 11.01 -13.60
N GLY A 63 -19.37 12.03 -14.34
CA GLY A 63 -20.22 13.13 -14.80
C GLY A 63 -20.51 14.20 -13.75
N GLY A 64 -20.02 15.41 -14.02
CA GLY A 64 -20.22 16.55 -13.15
C GLY A 64 -21.70 16.83 -12.85
N MET A 65 -21.97 17.24 -11.62
CA MET A 65 -22.94 18.29 -11.29
C MET A 65 -22.76 18.72 -9.82
N PHE A 66 -22.16 19.90 -9.69
CA PHE A 66 -22.38 21.00 -8.74
C PHE A 66 -22.94 20.71 -7.34
N TYR A 67 -22.25 21.22 -6.32
CA TYR A 67 -22.66 22.46 -5.62
C TYR A 67 -21.40 23.24 -5.20
N SER A 68 -21.02 24.23 -6.01
CA SER A 68 -20.22 25.38 -5.56
C SER A 68 -21.04 26.62 -5.87
N GLU A 69 -21.75 27.13 -4.87
CA GLU A 69 -22.39 28.43 -4.95
C GLU A 69 -21.33 29.50 -4.70
N VAL A 70 -20.56 29.86 -5.73
CA VAL A 70 -19.80 31.11 -5.79
C VAL A 70 -19.75 31.58 -7.25
N MET A 71 -20.46 32.67 -7.52
CA MET A 71 -20.35 33.65 -8.61
C MET A 71 -19.59 33.26 -9.89
N GLY A 72 -20.32 33.18 -11.00
CA GLY A 72 -19.75 33.00 -12.34
C GLY A 72 -19.25 34.31 -12.98
N PRO A 73 -18.26 34.20 -13.88
CA PRO A 73 -18.09 35.12 -15.01
C PRO A 73 -18.49 34.46 -16.35
N VAL A 74 -18.99 35.31 -17.23
CA VAL A 74 -19.73 35.10 -18.49
C VAL A 74 -19.01 34.23 -19.55
N PRO A 75 -19.73 33.43 -20.37
CA PRO A 75 -19.16 32.68 -21.49
C PRO A 75 -18.98 33.56 -22.73
N GLY A 76 -17.77 33.61 -23.28
CA GLY A 76 -17.50 34.23 -24.58
C GLY A 76 -16.10 34.82 -24.76
N HIS A 77 -15.06 34.00 -24.70
CA HIS A 77 -13.78 34.30 -25.36
C HIS A 77 -13.09 33.00 -25.76
N THR A 78 -13.08 32.74 -27.07
CA THR A 78 -11.98 32.00 -27.69
C THR A 78 -10.80 32.96 -27.74
N ASP A 79 -9.66 32.59 -27.16
CA ASP A 79 -8.36 33.00 -27.69
C ASP A 79 -7.26 32.07 -27.17
N ILE A 80 -6.52 31.53 -28.14
CA ILE A 80 -5.33 30.71 -27.95
C ILE A 80 -4.23 31.60 -27.39
N ALA A 81 -3.72 31.27 -26.21
CA ALA A 81 -2.43 31.77 -25.75
C ALA A 81 -1.68 30.65 -25.04
N ALA A 82 -0.60 30.23 -25.68
CA ALA A 82 0.41 29.33 -25.16
C ALA A 82 0.82 29.74 -23.73
N GLY A 83 0.74 28.78 -22.81
CA GLY A 83 1.08 29.04 -21.42
C GLY A 83 1.14 27.74 -20.64
N ARG A 84 2.27 27.05 -20.78
CA ARG A 84 2.87 26.19 -19.75
C ARG A 84 1.87 25.24 -19.08
N SER A 85 1.75 24.04 -19.65
CA SER A 85 1.23 22.87 -18.93
C SER A 85 1.96 22.79 -17.59
N ILE A 86 1.30 23.28 -16.55
CA ILE A 86 1.65 23.05 -15.16
C ILE A 86 1.69 21.53 -15.03
N GLY A 87 2.89 21.03 -14.71
CA GLY A 87 3.13 19.61 -14.58
C GLY A 87 2.07 19.02 -13.68
N THR A 88 1.32 18.06 -14.23
CA THR A 88 0.75 17.00 -13.44
C THR A 88 1.95 16.44 -12.67
N SER A 89 2.06 16.80 -11.39
CA SER A 89 2.89 16.01 -10.48
C SER A 89 2.47 14.56 -10.69
N PRO A 90 3.40 13.60 -10.84
CA PRO A 90 3.04 12.20 -10.78
C PRO A 90 2.24 12.04 -9.49
N GLU A 91 0.99 11.60 -9.58
CA GLU A 91 0.32 11.13 -8.37
C GLU A 91 1.25 10.11 -7.73
N PRO A 92 1.46 10.15 -6.40
CA PRO A 92 2.19 9.11 -5.72
C PRO A 92 1.57 7.79 -6.19
N PRO A 93 2.35 6.83 -6.70
CA PRO A 93 1.77 5.57 -7.17
C PRO A 93 0.90 5.05 -6.03
N GLU A 94 -0.40 4.90 -6.27
CA GLU A 94 -1.35 4.29 -5.35
C GLU A 94 -0.77 2.93 -4.99
N HIS A 95 -0.03 2.88 -3.89
CA HIS A 95 0.72 1.70 -3.55
C HIS A 95 -0.28 0.71 -3.00
N ASN A 96 -0.57 -0.32 -3.79
CA ASN A 96 -1.31 -1.47 -3.33
C ASN A 96 -0.66 -1.98 -2.03
N SER A 97 -1.48 -2.40 -1.05
CA SER A 97 -0.99 -2.95 0.22
C SER A 97 0.06 -4.03 0.02
N ASP A 98 -0.08 -4.81 -1.05
CA ASP A 98 0.82 -5.88 -1.43
C ASP A 98 2.19 -5.33 -1.88
N THR A 99 2.21 -4.23 -2.63
CA THR A 99 3.45 -3.53 -3.01
C THR A 99 4.15 -2.96 -1.79
N MET A 100 3.41 -2.37 -0.85
CA MET A 100 3.97 -1.87 0.41
C MET A 100 4.54 -2.98 1.27
N ALA A 101 3.86 -4.12 1.40
CA ALA A 101 4.37 -5.25 2.16
C ALA A 101 5.69 -5.79 1.60
N VAL A 102 5.81 -5.90 0.27
CA VAL A 102 7.04 -6.35 -0.37
C VAL A 102 8.15 -5.29 -0.26
N ALA A 103 7.81 -4.01 -0.44
CA ALA A 103 8.75 -2.90 -0.26
C ALA A 103 9.26 -2.87 1.19
N GLU A 104 8.36 -2.87 2.17
CA GLU A 104 8.70 -2.87 3.59
C GLU A 104 9.61 -4.05 3.97
N TRP A 105 9.31 -5.26 3.48
CA TRP A 105 10.18 -6.42 3.68
C TRP A 105 11.57 -6.24 3.08
N LEU A 106 11.67 -5.70 1.86
CA LEU A 106 12.95 -5.41 1.19
C LEU A 106 13.77 -4.37 1.97
N LEU A 107 13.10 -3.37 2.55
CA LEU A 107 13.73 -2.31 3.34
C LEU A 107 14.19 -2.80 4.71
N GLU A 108 13.39 -3.64 5.36
CA GLU A 108 13.69 -4.20 6.69
C GLU A 108 14.87 -5.17 6.62
N ASN A 109 14.93 -5.98 5.56
CA ASN A 109 16.00 -6.94 5.38
C ASN A 109 17.26 -6.28 4.77
N LYS A 110 18.15 -5.80 5.64
CA LYS A 110 19.44 -5.19 5.25
C LYS A 110 20.25 -6.04 4.25
N GLY A 111 20.19 -7.37 4.35
CA GLY A 111 20.89 -8.26 3.42
C GLY A 111 20.32 -8.18 2.00
N ALA A 112 18.99 -8.25 1.89
CA ALA A 112 18.29 -8.16 0.60
C ALA A 112 18.42 -6.76 0.00
N SER A 113 18.26 -5.70 0.81
CA SER A 113 18.44 -4.32 0.36
C SER A 113 19.83 -4.09 -0.23
N ASN A 114 20.89 -4.55 0.46
CA ASN A 114 22.26 -4.40 -0.02
C ASN A 114 22.52 -5.21 -1.30
N TYR A 115 21.95 -6.40 -1.41
CA TYR A 115 22.05 -7.22 -2.62
C TYR A 115 21.43 -6.50 -3.83
N TRP A 116 20.18 -6.03 -3.70
CA TRP A 116 19.49 -5.35 -4.79
C TRP A 116 20.14 -4.02 -5.17
N LYS A 117 20.76 -3.31 -4.21
CA LYS A 117 21.59 -2.13 -4.49
C LYS A 117 22.82 -2.47 -5.33
N GLN A 118 23.54 -3.53 -4.99
CA GLN A 118 24.70 -3.98 -5.75
C GLN A 118 24.31 -4.40 -7.17
N GLU A 119 23.19 -5.10 -7.32
CA GLU A 119 22.71 -5.53 -8.63
C GLU A 119 22.25 -4.35 -9.49
N ALA A 120 21.51 -3.39 -8.91
CA ALA A 120 21.16 -2.15 -9.58
C ALA A 120 22.41 -1.40 -10.06
N GLN A 121 23.43 -1.29 -9.20
CA GLN A 121 24.71 -0.66 -9.55
C GLN A 121 25.41 -1.36 -10.71
N ARG A 122 25.43 -2.70 -10.71
CA ARG A 122 26.00 -3.51 -11.78
C ARG A 122 25.31 -3.26 -13.12
N LEU A 123 23.98 -3.21 -13.12
CA LEU A 123 23.19 -2.91 -14.33
C LEU A 123 23.45 -1.49 -14.83
N TYR A 124 23.60 -0.51 -13.94
CA TYR A 124 24.03 0.84 -14.32
C TYR A 124 25.40 0.87 -14.96
N ASP A 125 26.38 0.17 -14.39
CA ASP A 125 27.73 0.15 -14.92
C ASP A 125 27.77 -0.53 -16.29
N GLN A 126 26.98 -1.60 -16.48
CA GLN A 126 26.79 -2.23 -17.79
C GLN A 126 26.14 -1.28 -18.80
N ALA A 127 25.12 -0.53 -18.39
CA ALA A 127 24.44 0.43 -19.27
C ALA A 127 25.36 1.60 -19.66
N LYS A 128 26.20 2.09 -18.72
CA LYS A 128 27.23 3.12 -18.98
C LYS A 128 28.29 2.63 -19.96
N GLN A 129 28.71 1.37 -19.84
CA GLN A 129 29.66 0.76 -20.78
C GLN A 129 29.07 0.62 -22.18
N ALA A 130 27.78 0.29 -22.30
CA ALA A 130 27.10 0.18 -23.59
C ALA A 130 26.86 1.54 -24.27
N HIS A 131 26.66 2.61 -23.48
CA HIS A 131 26.38 3.96 -23.98
C HIS A 131 27.28 5.01 -23.32
N PRO A 132 28.60 5.04 -23.63
CA PRO A 132 29.55 5.95 -22.99
C PRO A 132 29.32 7.44 -23.36
N ASP A 133 28.60 7.69 -24.46
CA ASP A 133 28.35 9.04 -24.98
C ASP A 133 27.15 9.75 -24.30
N ARG A 134 26.29 9.00 -23.60
CA ARG A 134 25.11 9.53 -22.92
C ARG A 134 25.40 9.66 -21.42
N ARG A 135 25.06 10.81 -20.83
CA ARG A 135 25.17 11.05 -19.37
C ARG A 135 23.82 11.25 -18.67
N ASP A 136 22.73 11.09 -19.42
CA ASP A 136 21.37 11.35 -18.92
C ASP A 136 20.95 10.21 -17.97
N GLN A 137 20.82 10.52 -16.69
CA GLN A 137 20.43 9.56 -15.66
C GLN A 137 19.06 8.93 -15.94
N THR A 138 18.07 9.75 -16.32
CA THR A 138 16.73 9.30 -16.73
C THR A 138 16.74 8.34 -17.92
N TYR A 139 17.77 8.40 -18.78
CA TYR A 139 17.93 7.45 -19.89
C TYR A 139 18.39 6.09 -19.37
N PHE A 140 19.36 6.07 -18.47
CA PHE A 140 19.83 4.83 -17.85
C PHE A 140 18.74 4.18 -16.99
N ASP A 141 17.97 4.96 -16.24
CA ASP A 141 16.84 4.45 -15.45
C ASP A 141 15.83 3.70 -16.31
N LYS A 142 15.55 4.20 -17.52
CA LYS A 142 14.62 3.55 -18.47
C LYS A 142 15.13 2.21 -18.99
N ILE A 143 16.45 2.01 -19.03
CA ILE A 143 17.08 0.77 -19.51
C ILE A 143 17.23 -0.22 -18.36
N VAL A 144 17.70 0.26 -17.20
CA VAL A 144 18.01 -0.55 -16.03
C VAL A 144 16.75 -1.03 -15.33
N ARG A 145 15.73 -0.16 -15.19
CA ARG A 145 14.46 -0.48 -14.52
C ARG A 145 13.80 -1.78 -15.02
N PRO A 146 13.50 -1.95 -16.32
CA PRO A 146 12.82 -3.17 -16.78
C PRO A 146 13.67 -4.44 -16.58
N GLN A 147 15.00 -4.32 -16.64
CA GLN A 147 15.92 -5.43 -16.39
C GLN A 147 15.89 -5.83 -14.91
N LEU A 148 15.98 -4.85 -14.01
CA LEU A 148 15.92 -5.04 -12.57
C LEU A 148 14.57 -5.65 -12.16
N VAL A 149 13.45 -5.13 -12.69
CA VAL A 149 12.09 -5.66 -12.44
C VAL A 149 11.98 -7.12 -12.84
N ALA A 150 12.44 -7.48 -14.05
CA ALA A 150 12.36 -8.85 -14.54
C ALA A 150 13.19 -9.82 -13.69
N GLN A 151 14.33 -9.37 -13.18
CA GLN A 151 15.20 -10.15 -12.32
C GLN A 151 14.62 -10.30 -10.91
N MET A 152 14.13 -9.21 -10.31
CA MET A 152 13.45 -9.22 -9.00
C MET A 152 12.25 -10.14 -8.99
N HIS A 153 11.37 -10.00 -9.99
CA HIS A 153 10.21 -10.87 -10.11
C HIS A 153 10.63 -12.34 -10.17
N ARG A 154 11.67 -12.68 -10.94
CA ARG A 154 12.15 -14.06 -11.05
C ARG A 154 12.73 -14.59 -9.75
N GLU A 155 13.66 -13.87 -9.13
CA GLU A 155 14.38 -14.39 -7.96
C GLU A 155 13.55 -14.39 -6.68
N LEU A 156 12.61 -13.44 -6.53
CA LEU A 156 11.75 -13.37 -5.35
C LEU A 156 10.57 -14.34 -5.46
N SER A 157 10.00 -14.53 -6.66
CA SER A 157 8.82 -15.40 -6.83
C SER A 157 9.17 -16.87 -7.02
N GLN A 158 10.19 -17.21 -7.84
CA GLN A 158 10.45 -18.60 -8.26
C GLN A 158 10.74 -19.57 -7.10
N PRO A 159 11.63 -19.25 -6.13
CA PRO A 159 11.95 -20.18 -5.05
C PRO A 159 10.78 -20.51 -4.14
N VAL A 160 9.80 -19.60 -4.06
CA VAL A 160 8.59 -19.75 -3.27
C VAL A 160 7.54 -20.51 -4.07
N LEU A 161 7.38 -20.20 -5.36
CA LEU A 161 6.44 -20.86 -6.26
C LEU A 161 6.76 -22.34 -6.49
N ASP A 162 8.03 -22.72 -6.51
CA ASP A 162 8.45 -24.12 -6.69
C ASP A 162 8.12 -25.01 -5.47
N LYS A 163 8.02 -24.41 -4.29
CA LYS A 163 7.71 -25.13 -3.04
C LYS A 163 6.22 -25.23 -2.76
N LEU A 164 5.41 -24.37 -3.38
CA LEU A 164 3.98 -24.29 -3.15
C LEU A 164 3.21 -25.05 -4.24
N THR A 165 2.20 -25.82 -3.81
CA THR A 165 1.31 -26.53 -4.72
C THR A 165 -0.15 -26.23 -4.41
N GLY A 166 -1.03 -26.38 -5.41
CA GLY A 166 -2.46 -26.16 -5.28
C GLY A 166 -2.86 -24.70 -5.00
N ILE A 167 -3.90 -24.51 -4.18
CA ILE A 167 -4.58 -23.23 -3.96
C ILE A 167 -3.64 -22.14 -3.44
N HIS A 168 -2.66 -22.48 -2.60
CA HIS A 168 -1.71 -21.50 -2.04
C HIS A 168 -0.80 -20.88 -3.09
N ARG A 169 -0.45 -21.65 -4.12
CA ARG A 169 0.29 -21.14 -5.27
C ARG A 169 -0.54 -20.13 -6.03
N ASP A 170 -1.82 -20.43 -6.26
CA ASP A 170 -2.71 -19.56 -7.02
C ASP A 170 -3.04 -18.26 -6.26
N LEU A 171 -3.21 -18.34 -4.94
CA LEU A 171 -3.38 -17.16 -4.09
C LEU A 171 -2.14 -16.26 -4.10
N LEU A 172 -0.96 -16.85 -4.01
CA LEU A 172 0.30 -16.11 -4.03
C LEU A 172 0.55 -15.49 -5.41
N LEU A 173 0.27 -16.20 -6.50
CA LEU A 173 0.35 -15.65 -7.86
C LEU A 173 -0.61 -14.48 -8.04
N ASN A 174 -1.82 -14.56 -7.50
CA ASN A 174 -2.78 -13.47 -7.54
C ASN A 174 -2.28 -12.24 -6.77
N SER A 175 -1.72 -12.43 -5.57
CA SER A 175 -1.15 -11.31 -4.80
C SER A 175 0.09 -10.72 -5.47
N LEU A 176 1.04 -11.53 -5.94
CA LEU A 176 2.22 -11.06 -6.68
C LEU A 176 1.86 -10.34 -7.99
N SER A 177 0.72 -10.68 -8.60
CA SER A 177 0.23 -9.98 -9.80
C SER A 177 -0.27 -8.56 -9.51
N ASN A 178 -0.67 -8.28 -8.26
CA ASN A 178 -1.07 -6.95 -7.81
C ASN A 178 0.12 -6.09 -7.35
N VAL A 179 1.30 -6.68 -7.18
CA VAL A 179 2.51 -5.96 -6.76
C VAL A 179 3.05 -5.13 -7.93
N ASP A 180 3.25 -3.84 -7.70
CA ASP A 180 3.92 -2.96 -8.65
C ASP A 180 5.44 -3.05 -8.51
N TRP A 181 6.02 -3.95 -9.28
CA TRP A 181 7.47 -4.17 -9.32
C TRP A 181 8.24 -2.95 -9.84
N ASN A 182 7.62 -2.08 -10.65
CA ASN A 182 8.30 -0.87 -11.14
C ASN A 182 8.53 0.12 -10.01
N ALA A 183 7.55 0.28 -9.12
CA ALA A 183 7.66 1.16 -7.97
C ALA A 183 8.75 0.68 -6.99
N ILE A 184 8.82 -0.63 -6.75
CA ILE A 184 9.86 -1.25 -5.91
C ILE A 184 11.25 -1.06 -6.53
N ALA A 185 11.38 -1.27 -7.83
CA ALA A 185 12.63 -1.04 -8.55
C ALA A 185 13.05 0.44 -8.47
N ASP A 186 12.10 1.36 -8.63
CA ASP A 186 12.36 2.80 -8.51
C ASP A 186 12.85 3.17 -7.12
N GLU A 187 12.25 2.63 -6.08
CA GLU A 187 12.71 2.85 -4.71
C GLU A 187 14.13 2.33 -4.49
N CYS A 188 14.45 1.16 -5.04
CA CYS A 188 15.82 0.61 -5.00
C CYS A 188 16.81 1.54 -5.73
N LEU A 189 16.45 2.06 -6.91
CA LEU A 189 17.30 2.98 -7.66
C LEU A 189 17.44 4.33 -6.93
N LEU A 190 16.37 4.88 -6.36
CA LEU A 190 16.42 6.10 -5.56
C LEU A 190 17.38 5.96 -4.38
N GLN A 191 17.40 4.80 -3.72
CA GLN A 191 18.34 4.54 -2.63
C GLN A 191 19.81 4.48 -3.09
N THR A 192 20.09 4.04 -4.32
CA THR A 192 21.47 4.08 -4.84
C THR A 192 21.97 5.50 -5.10
N HIS A 193 21.06 6.43 -5.39
CA HIS A 193 21.42 7.82 -5.70
C HIS A 193 21.53 8.72 -4.46
N ASN A 194 20.93 8.33 -3.33
CA ASN A 194 20.88 9.13 -2.11
C ASN A 194 21.99 8.77 -1.09
N GLN A 195 23.10 8.20 -1.57
CA GLN A 195 24.32 7.85 -0.83
C GLN A 195 25.49 8.68 -1.35
#